data_AF-A0A0A9X104-F1
#
_entry.id   AF-A0A0A9X104-F1
#
_cell.length_a   1.000
_cell.length_b   1.000
_cell.length_c   1.000
_cell.angle_alpha   90.00
_cell.angle_beta   90.00
_cell.angle_gamma   90.00
#
_symmetry.space_group_name_H-M   'P 1'
#
loop_
_entity.id
_entity.type
_entity.pdbx_description
1 polymer ?
#
loop_
_entity_poly.entity_id
_entity_poly.type
_entity_poly.pdbx_seq_one_letter_code
_entity_poly.pdbx_strand_id
1 'polypeptide(L)'
;PLSHTRQAIDLYECRPNSGKYLVPVFINGNEIDMEVDSRAKFSILPEDKCTALDLDATLQPSNVNFRAYSHNIVPAREKLRCQSSMKRSSCLVMCILFYLDMLLFW
;
A
#
# COMPACT_ATOMS: atom_id res chain seq x y z
N PRO A 1 16.03 -34.52 18.59
CA PRO A 1 15.13 -33.56 19.28
C PRO A 1 15.74 -32.14 19.32
N LEU A 2 15.00 -31.18 18.76
CA LEU A 2 14.99 -29.71 18.97
C LEU A 2 14.67 -29.01 17.64
N SER A 3 13.40 -29.16 17.26
CA SER A 3 12.73 -28.36 16.23
C SER A 3 12.79 -26.88 16.65
N HIS A 4 13.57 -26.08 15.93
CA HIS A 4 13.55 -24.63 16.06
C HIS A 4 12.30 -24.10 15.36
N THR A 5 11.16 -24.11 16.04
CA THR A 5 10.01 -23.29 15.68
C THR A 5 10.39 -21.84 15.88
N ARG A 6 10.78 -21.17 14.79
CA ARG A 6 10.86 -19.71 14.73
C ARG A 6 9.46 -19.17 14.95
N GLN A 7 9.17 -18.79 16.19
CA GLN A 7 7.99 -18.03 16.54
C GLN A 7 8.09 -16.70 15.79
N ALA A 8 7.22 -16.49 14.79
CA ALA A 8 7.03 -15.18 14.20
C ALA A 8 6.47 -14.30 15.32
N ILE A 9 7.28 -13.36 15.80
CA ILE A 9 6.83 -12.35 16.76
C ILE A 9 6.06 -11.32 15.94
N ASP A 10 4.74 -11.38 16.03
CA ASP A 10 3.85 -10.36 15.48
C ASP A 10 3.99 -9.10 16.36
N LEU A 11 4.68 -8.08 15.84
CA LEU A 11 5.01 -6.86 16.58
C LEU A 11 4.01 -5.71 16.36
N TYR A 12 2.87 -5.93 15.68
CA TYR A 12 1.90 -4.86 15.45
C TYR A 12 0.76 -4.88 16.46
N GLU A 13 0.96 -4.16 17.57
CA GLU A 13 -0.17 -3.60 18.32
C GLU A 13 -0.95 -2.64 17.41
N CYS A 14 -2.06 -3.12 16.84
CA CYS A 14 -3.08 -2.27 16.22
C CYS A 14 -3.72 -1.40 17.31
N ARG A 15 -3.08 -0.28 17.67
CA ARG A 15 -3.70 0.72 18.55
C ARG A 15 -4.75 1.48 17.74
N PRO A 16 -5.98 1.65 18.27
CA PRO A 16 -7.06 2.37 17.57
C PRO A 16 -6.78 3.86 17.34
N ASN A 17 -5.63 4.36 17.80
CA ASN A 17 -5.26 5.77 17.79
C ASN A 17 -3.76 5.95 17.51
N SER A 18 -3.27 5.38 16.40
CA SER A 18 -1.85 5.40 16.00
C SER A 18 -1.34 6.79 15.59
N GLY A 19 -2.16 7.85 15.68
CA GLY A 19 -1.80 9.20 15.25
C GLY A 19 -1.64 9.34 13.73
N LYS A 20 -2.02 8.31 12.97
CA LYS A 20 -1.95 8.30 11.51
C LYS A 20 -3.05 9.19 10.93
N TYR A 21 -2.65 10.17 10.14
CA TYR A 21 -3.58 11.04 9.43
C TYR A 21 -4.13 10.29 8.22
N LEU A 22 -5.39 9.90 8.28
CA LEU A 22 -6.12 9.32 7.16
C LEU A 22 -6.86 10.42 6.41
N VAL A 23 -6.85 10.34 5.08
CA VAL A 23 -7.64 11.22 4.21
C VAL A 23 -8.44 10.40 3.21
N PRO A 24 -9.69 10.78 2.92
CA PRO A 24 -10.47 10.16 1.86
C PRO A 24 -9.90 10.57 0.50
N VAL A 25 -9.67 9.58 -0.35
CA VAL A 25 -9.17 9.74 -1.73
C VAL A 25 -10.13 9.04 -2.67
N PHE A 26 -10.52 9.74 -3.74
CA PHE A 26 -11.34 9.16 -4.80
C PHE A 26 -10.45 8.59 -5.91
N ILE A 27 -10.59 7.30 -6.17
CA ILE A 27 -9.90 6.59 -7.26
C ILE A 27 -10.96 6.00 -8.18
N ASN A 28 -11.03 6.54 -9.41
CA ASN A 28 -12.04 6.16 -10.40
C ASN A 28 -13.49 6.17 -9.86
N GLY A 29 -13.81 7.11 -8.96
CA GLY A 29 -15.14 7.24 -8.37
C GLY A 29 -15.34 6.47 -7.06
N ASN A 30 -14.44 5.56 -6.70
CA ASN A 30 -14.47 4.85 -5.42
C ASN A 30 -13.70 5.63 -4.34
N GLU A 31 -14.31 5.83 -3.18
CA GLU A 31 -13.68 6.49 -2.03
C GLU A 31 -12.88 5.48 -1.20
N ILE A 32 -11.64 5.82 -0.87
CA ILE A 32 -10.81 5.06 0.07
C ILE A 32 -10.08 5.96 1.06
N ASP A 33 -9.94 5.48 2.30
CA ASP A 33 -9.05 6.09 3.27
C ASP A 33 -7.60 5.68 3.02
N MET A 34 -6.73 6.68 2.89
CA MET A 34 -5.29 6.49 2.74
C MET A 34 -4.53 7.22 3.85
N GLU A 35 -3.45 6.61 4.35
CA GLU A 35 -2.50 7.28 5.24
C GLU A 35 -1.70 8.35 4.47
N VAL A 36 -1.56 9.53 5.09
CA VAL A 36 -0.75 10.61 4.58
C VAL A 36 0.71 10.41 4.99
N ASP A 37 1.55 10.07 4.01
CA ASP A 37 3.02 10.12 4.15
C ASP A 37 3.60 11.20 3.22
N SER A 38 4.05 12.31 3.81
CA SER A 38 4.63 13.43 3.08
C SER A 38 5.97 13.12 2.38
N ARG A 39 6.62 12.01 2.75
CA ARG A 39 7.89 11.57 2.16
C ARG A 39 7.70 10.46 1.12
N ALA A 40 6.50 9.90 1.01
CA ALA A 40 6.20 8.87 0.03
C ALA A 40 6.20 9.44 -1.39
N LYS A 41 6.95 8.79 -2.28
CA LYS A 41 6.95 9.11 -3.73
C LYS A 41 5.84 8.39 -4.49
N PHE A 42 5.31 7.31 -3.93
CA PHE A 42 4.30 6.47 -4.51
C PHE A 42 3.19 6.26 -3.49
N SER A 43 1.95 6.20 -3.98
CA SER A 43 0.85 5.66 -3.20
C SER A 43 0.93 4.14 -3.26
N ILE A 44 0.76 3.47 -2.13
CA ILE A 44 0.76 2.02 -2.06
C ILE A 44 -0.64 1.57 -1.63
N LEU A 45 -1.19 0.59 -2.33
CA LEU A 45 -2.46 -0.02 -1.98
C LEU A 45 -2.27 -1.54 -1.83
N PRO A 46 -2.79 -2.15 -0.75
CA PRO A 46 -2.83 -3.59 -0.63
C PRO A 46 -3.64 -4.24 -1.76
N GLU A 47 -3.20 -5.41 -2.23
CA GLU A 47 -3.86 -6.16 -3.32
C GLU A 47 -5.33 -6.46 -3.03
N ASP A 48 -5.65 -6.90 -1.81
CA ASP A 48 -7.01 -7.18 -1.37
C ASP A 48 -7.92 -5.94 -1.44
N LYS A 49 -7.40 -4.78 -1.02
CA LYS A 49 -8.13 -3.51 -1.16
C LYS A 49 -8.28 -3.11 -2.63
N CYS A 50 -7.27 -3.32 -3.45
CA CYS A 50 -7.36 -3.00 -4.88
C CYS A 50 -8.42 -3.85 -5.57
N THR A 51 -8.47 -5.16 -5.29
CA THR A 51 -9.49 -6.06 -5.83
C THR A 51 -10.89 -5.70 -5.33
N ALA A 52 -11.03 -5.32 -4.05
CA ALA A 52 -12.31 -4.94 -3.48
C ALA A 52 -12.89 -3.64 -4.05
N LEU A 53 -12.04 -2.75 -4.57
CA LEU A 53 -12.46 -1.48 -5.17
C LEU A 53 -13.07 -1.64 -6.56
N ASP A 54 -12.94 -2.81 -7.19
CA ASP A 54 -13.41 -3.07 -8.55
C ASP A 54 -13.09 -1.90 -9.50
N LEU A 55 -11.83 -1.48 -9.48
CA LEU A 55 -11.37 -0.35 -10.27
C LEU A 55 -11.52 -0.74 -11.73
N ASP A 56 -12.44 -0.08 -12.45
CA ASP A 56 -12.58 -0.19 -13.91
C ASP A 56 -11.37 0.44 -14.61
N ALA A 57 -10.19 -0.15 -14.39
CA ALA A 57 -8.94 0.28 -14.95
C ALA A 57 -7.96 -0.88 -15.11
N THR A 58 -7.17 -0.80 -16.18
CA THR A 58 -6.17 -1.80 -16.49
C THR A 58 -4.95 -1.66 -15.59
N LEU A 59 -4.73 -2.65 -14.73
CA LEU A 59 -3.50 -2.80 -13.97
C LEU A 59 -2.34 -3.11 -14.93
N GLN A 60 -1.21 -2.44 -14.72
CA GLN A 60 -0.01 -2.64 -15.54
C GLN A 60 1.07 -3.32 -14.71
N PRO A 61 1.92 -4.18 -15.29
CA PRO A 61 3.09 -4.70 -14.60
C PRO A 61 3.96 -3.56 -14.05
N SER A 62 4.40 -3.71 -12.80
CA SER A 62 5.28 -2.73 -12.17
C SER A 62 6.75 -3.18 -12.24
N ASN A 63 7.64 -2.22 -12.43
CA ASN A 63 9.08 -2.37 -12.31
C ASN A 63 9.63 -1.63 -11.07
N VAL A 64 8.73 -1.26 -10.16
CA VAL A 64 9.06 -0.53 -8.93
C VAL A 64 9.33 -1.54 -7.82
N ASN A 65 10.43 -1.33 -7.10
CA ASN A 65 10.78 -2.09 -5.91
C ASN A 65 10.85 -1.14 -4.72
N PHE A 66 10.29 -1.56 -3.59
CA PHE A 66 10.31 -0.81 -2.35
C PHE A 66 11.28 -1.44 -1.36
N ARG A 67 11.94 -0.62 -0.56
CA ARG A 67 12.77 -1.08 0.55
C ARG A 67 11.97 -0.96 1.84
N ALA A 68 11.65 -2.10 2.44
CA ALA A 68 10.99 -2.17 3.74
C ALA A 68 11.91 -1.70 4.89
N TYR A 69 11.32 -1.43 6.06
CA TYR A 69 12.09 -1.13 7.28
C TYR A 69 12.98 -2.31 7.72
N SER A 70 12.57 -3.54 7.39
CA SER A 70 13.37 -4.76 7.57
C SER A 70 14.56 -4.86 6.61
N HIS A 71 14.80 -3.85 5.77
CA HIS A 71 15.78 -3.81 4.68
C HIS A 71 15.54 -4.79 3.52
N ASN A 72 14.50 -5.62 3.59
CA ASN A 72 14.06 -6.47 2.49
C ASN A 72 13.57 -5.61 1.31
N ILE A 73 13.80 -6.13 0.10
CA ILE A 73 13.28 -5.54 -1.13
C ILE A 73 11.94 -6.22 -1.45
N VAL A 74 10.90 -5.41 -1.56
CA VAL A 74 9.55 -5.85 -1.89
C VAL A 74 9.19 -5.34 -3.30
N PRO A 75 9.00 -6.23 -4.28
CA PRO A 75 8.58 -5.82 -5.61
C PRO A 75 7.09 -5.45 -5.63
N ALA A 76 6.76 -4.33 -6.28
CA ALA A 76 5.38 -4.06 -6.67
C ALA A 76 4.98 -5.04 -7.77
N ARG A 77 3.80 -5.66 -7.65
CA ARG A 77 3.30 -6.55 -8.70
C ARG A 77 2.80 -5.73 -9.88
N GLU A 78 1.92 -4.80 -9.56
CA GLU A 78 1.20 -4.01 -10.54
C GLU A 78 1.19 -2.54 -10.14
N LYS A 79 0.95 -1.69 -11.13
CA LYS A 79 0.76 -0.27 -10.95
C LYS A 79 -0.49 0.18 -11.68
N LEU A 80 -1.18 1.11 -11.06
CA LEU A 80 -2.31 1.81 -11.64
C LEU A 80 -1.97 3.30 -11.75
N ARG A 81 -2.26 3.87 -12.92
CA ARG A 81 -2.15 5.31 -13.17
C ARG A 81 -3.51 5.94 -12.97
N CYS A 82 -3.69 6.68 -11.88
CA CYS A 82 -4.95 7.34 -11.57
C CYS A 82 -4.85 8.84 -11.84
N GLN A 83 -5.90 9.44 -12.38
CA GLN A 83 -6.10 10.88 -12.28
C GLN A 83 -6.77 11.17 -10.95
N SER A 84 -6.15 12.00 -10.12
CA SER A 84 -6.84 12.54 -8.95
C SER A 84 -7.77 13.67 -9.39
N SER A 85 -8.94 13.76 -8.77
CA SER A 85 -9.90 14.86 -8.97
C SER A 85 -9.50 16.15 -8.25
N MET A 86 -8.40 16.14 -7.49
CA MET A 86 -7.90 17.34 -6.80
C MET A 86 -7.39 18.37 -7.82
N LYS A 87 -7.70 19.66 -7.57
CA LYS A 87 -7.43 20.84 -8.42
C LYS A 87 -5.99 21.02 -8.95
N ARG A 88 -5.04 20.18 -8.56
CA ARG A 88 -3.71 20.07 -9.16
C ARG A 88 -3.54 18.64 -9.67
N SER A 89 -3.64 18.46 -10.99
CA SER A 89 -3.46 17.21 -11.73
C SER A 89 -2.20 16.46 -11.30
N SER A 90 -2.33 15.67 -10.25
CA SER A 90 -1.26 14.84 -9.71
C SER A 90 -1.58 13.44 -10.19
N CYS A 91 -0.78 12.97 -11.15
CA CYS A 91 -0.85 11.59 -11.58
C CYS A 91 -0.44 10.70 -10.40
N LEU A 92 -1.41 10.00 -9.81
CA LEU A 92 -1.14 9.04 -8.75
C LEU A 92 -0.65 7.74 -9.42
N VAL A 93 0.57 7.32 -9.07
CA VAL A 93 1.05 5.98 -9.38
C VAL A 93 0.83 5.16 -8.12
N MET A 94 -0.19 4.32 -8.18
CA MET A 94 -0.53 3.40 -7.11
C MET A 94 0.16 2.07 -7.38
N CYS A 95 1.01 1.62 -6.46
CA CYS A 95 1.65 0.31 -6.55
C CYS A 95 0.94 -0.69 -5.66
N ILE A 96 0.77 -1.91 -6.17
CA ILE A 96 0.06 -2.99 -5.50
C ILE A 96 1.06 -3.97 -4.89
N LEU A 97 0.91 -4.22 -3.59
CA LEU A 97 1.72 -5.14 -2.80
C LEU A 97 0.85 -6.23 -2.16
N PHE A 98 1.46 -7.39 -1.91
CA PHE A 98 0.84 -8.43 -1.09
C PHE A 98 0.60 -7.90 0.33
N TYR A 99 -0.52 -8.30 0.94
CA TYR A 99 -0.89 -7.85 2.28
C TYR A 99 0.22 -8.09 3.32
N LEU A 100 0.87 -9.26 3.27
CA LEU A 100 1.96 -9.60 4.19
C LEU A 100 3.19 -8.71 4.02
N ASP A 101 3.44 -8.24 2.80
CA ASP A 101 4.56 -7.34 2.52
C ASP A 101 4.26 -5.92 2.97
N MET A 102 2.98 -5.52 3.01
CA MET A 102 2.58 -4.23 3.55
C MET A 102 2.94 -4.09 5.02
N LEU A 103 2.87 -5.17 5.81
CA LEU A 103 3.28 -5.16 7.22
C LEU A 103 4.77 -4.79 7.43
N LEU A 104 5.59 -4.81 6.38
CA LEU A 104 7.00 -4.42 6.44
C LEU A 104 7.24 -2.91 6.27
N PHE A 105 6.22 -2.16 5.87
CA PHE A 105 6.26 -0.71 5.63
C PHE A 105 5.52 0.10 6.69
N TRP A 106 4.82 -0.57 7.60
CA TRP A 106 3.99 0.03 8.62
C TRP A 106 4.65 -0.18 9.96
#